data_AF-A0ABD0PF49-F1
#
_entry.id   AF-A0ABD0PF49-F1
#
_cell.length_a   1.000
_cell.length_b   1.000
_cell.length_c   1.000
_cell.angle_alpha   90.00
_cell.angle_beta   90.00
_cell.angle_gamma   90.00
#
_symmetry.space_group_name_H-M   'P 1'
#
loop_
_entity.id
_entity.type
_entity.pdbx_description
1 polymer ?
#
loop_
_entity_poly.entity_id
_entity_poly.type
_entity_poly.pdbx_seq_one_letter_code
_entity_poly.pdbx_strand_id
1 'polypeptide(L)' 'GPFSPGVEIGSQVLVVSTDGRLLFSGGHWDCSIRVTMLGKAKLVGRICRHI' A
#
# COMPACT_ATOMS: atom_id res chain seq x y z
N GLY A 1 9.99 3.24 0.55
CA GLY A 1 9.86 4.66 0.85
C GLY A 1 8.98 4.80 2.06
N PRO A 2 9.31 5.69 3.00
CA PRO A 2 8.47 5.94 4.18
C PRO A 2 7.07 6.47 3.77
N PHE A 3 6.14 6.47 4.72
CA PHE A 3 4.84 7.11 4.53
C PHE A 3 4.98 8.62 4.39
N SER A 4 4.05 9.25 3.67
CA SER A 4 4.07 10.68 3.42
C SER A 4 3.75 11.45 4.71
N PRO A 5 4.62 12.38 5.17
CA PRO A 5 4.31 13.24 6.29
C PRO A 5 3.11 14.13 5.91
N GLY A 6 1.98 13.95 6.60
CA GLY A 6 0.72 14.65 6.33
C GLY A 6 -0.45 13.75 5.91
N VAL A 7 -0.17 12.48 5.56
CA VAL A 7 -1.23 11.45 5.44
C VAL A 7 -1.38 10.79 6.81
N GLU A 8 -2.55 10.93 7.44
CA GLU A 8 -2.86 10.15 8.63
C GLU A 8 -2.86 8.66 8.31
N ILE A 9 -2.03 7.90 9.02
CA ILE A 9 -1.98 6.45 8.94
C ILE A 9 -3.27 5.93 9.60
N GLY A 10 -4.24 5.60 8.76
CA GLY A 10 -5.51 5.01 9.15
C GLY A 10 -5.93 3.91 8.18
N SER A 11 -7.03 3.22 8.50
CA SER A 11 -7.60 2.20 7.62
C SER A 11 -7.94 2.74 6.22
N GLN A 12 -8.16 4.04 6.07
CA GLN A 12 -8.40 4.71 4.80
C GLN A 12 -7.30 4.55 3.74
N VAL A 13 -6.07 4.19 4.12
CA VAL A 13 -4.95 3.98 3.19
C VAL A 13 -4.51 2.51 3.10
N LEU A 14 -5.26 1.60 3.72
CA LEU A 14 -4.96 0.17 3.79
C LEU A 14 -6.21 -0.65 3.43
N VAL A 15 -6.11 -1.47 2.39
CA VAL A 15 -7.18 -2.39 2.00
C VAL A 15 -6.61 -3.79 1.82
N VAL A 16 -7.30 -4.79 2.35
CA VAL A 16 -6.97 -6.20 2.14
C VAL A 16 -7.88 -6.76 1.05
N SER A 17 -7.34 -7.58 0.15
CA SER A 17 -8.14 -8.29 -0.84
C SER A 17 -9.15 -9.23 -0.17
N THR A 18 -10.27 -9.50 -0.86
CA THR A 18 -11.34 -10.37 -0.33
C THR A 18 -10.85 -11.75 0.10
N ASP A 19 -9.84 -12.30 -0.58
CA ASP A 19 -9.23 -13.59 -0.26
C ASP A 19 -8.18 -13.54 0.87
N GLY A 20 -7.93 -12.37 1.44
CA GLY A 20 -6.97 -12.15 2.53
C GLY A 20 -5.50 -12.27 2.12
N ARG A 21 -5.18 -12.33 0.82
CA ARG A 21 -3.80 -12.61 0.36
C ARG A 21 -2.98 -11.37 0.09
N LEU A 22 -3.61 -10.28 -0.32
CA LEU A 22 -2.94 -9.06 -0.77
C LEU A 22 -3.32 -7.90 0.16
N LEU A 23 -2.31 -7.14 0.56
CA LEU A 23 -2.46 -5.82 1.17
C LEU A 23 -2.13 -4.76 0.13
N PHE A 24 -3.10 -3.89 -0.13
CA PHE A 24 -2.93 -2.66 -0.88
C PHE A 24 -2.66 -1.53 0.11
N SER A 25 -1.48 -0.90 0.01
CA SER A 25 -1.11 0.25 0.85
C SER A 25 -0.87 1.49 -0.01
N GLY A 26 -1.53 2.59 0.36
CA GLY A 26 -1.35 3.93 -0.21
C GLY A 26 -0.63 4.88 0.76
N GLY A 27 -0.59 6.17 0.42
CA GLY A 27 -0.03 7.21 1.30
C GLY A 27 1.50 7.27 1.31
N HIS A 28 2.17 6.65 0.33
CA HIS A 28 3.62 6.77 0.19
C HIS A 28 4.00 8.12 -0.45
N TRP A 29 5.13 8.70 -0.03
CA TRP A 29 5.68 9.98 -0.51
C TRP A 29 5.88 10.07 -2.03
N ASP A 30 6.02 8.92 -2.69
CA ASP A 30 6.21 8.78 -4.14
C ASP A 30 4.88 8.61 -4.90
N CYS A 31 3.76 8.97 -4.25
CA CYS A 31 2.40 8.79 -4.74
C CYS A 31 2.15 7.37 -5.26
N SER A 32 2.73 6.36 -4.56
CA SER A 32 2.61 4.97 -4.96
C SER A 32 1.48 4.23 -4.25
N ILE A 33 0.86 3.32 -4.99
CA ILE A 33 0.08 2.21 -4.45
C ILE A 33 0.99 0.98 -4.49
N ARG A 34 1.10 0.27 -3.37
CA ARG A 34 1.92 -0.92 -3.21
C ARG A 34 1.05 -2.13 -2.91
N VAL A 35 1.40 -3.25 -3.52
CA VAL A 35 0.71 -4.53 -3.33
C VAL A 35 1.66 -5.50 -2.65
N THR A 36 1.33 -5.92 -1.44
CA THR A 36 2.13 -6.84 -0.64
C THR A 36 1.37 -8.15 -0.46
N MET A 37 1.99 -9.27 -0.81
CA MET A 37 1.47 -10.61 -0.50
C MET A 37 1.71 -10.91 0.98
N LEU A 38 0.63 -11.04 1.75
CA LEU A 38 0.67 -11.19 3.20
C LEU A 38 1.34 -12.49 3.64
N GLY A 39 0.97 -13.62 3.05
CA GLY A 39 1.54 -14.94 3.40
C GLY A 39 3.03 -15.10 3.13
N LYS A 40 3.67 -14.15 2.43
CA LYS A 40 5.11 -14.15 2.13
C LYS A 40 5.82 -12.89 2.59
N ALA A 41 5.10 -11.95 3.20
CA ALA A 41 5.59 -10.60 3.51
C ALA A 41 6.36 -9.96 2.33
N LYS A 42 5.88 -10.15 1.10
CA LYS A 42 6.62 -9.80 -0.13
C LYS A 42 5.87 -8.75 -0.94
N LEU A 43 6.57 -7.69 -1.35
CA LEU A 43 6.05 -6.75 -2.34
C LEU A 43 5.96 -7.43 -3.71
N VAL A 44 4.75 -7.46 -4.28
CA VAL A 44 4.46 -8.12 -5.57
C VAL A 44 4.04 -7.14 -6.66
N GLY A 45 3.73 -5.88 -6.30
CA GLY A 45 3.37 -4.85 -7.26
C GLY A 45 3.55 -3.45 -6.70
N ARG A 46 3.84 -2.49 -7.59
CA ARG A 46 3.93 -1.07 -7.26
C ARG A 46 3.60 -0.24 -8.49
N ILE A 47 2.70 0.73 -8.32
CA ILE A 47 2.41 1.76 -9.31
C ILE A 47 2.78 3.10 -8.67
N CYS A 48 3.54 3.94 -9.38
CA CYS A 48 3.91 5.30 -8.95
C CYS A 48 3.23 6.32 -9.84
N ARG A 49 3.07 7.57 -9.37
CA ARG A 49 2.41 8.65 -10.12
C ARG A 49 0.99 8.27 -10.58
N HIS A 50 0.23 7.63 -9.69
CA HIS A 50 -1.20 7.38 -9.92
C HIS A 50 -2.05 8.67 -9.76
N ILE A 51 -1.41 9.80 -9.49
CA ILE A 51 -2.00 11.14 -9.34
C ILE A 51 -1.40 12.03 -10.42
#